data_AF-A0A2N6LAQ6-F1
#
_entry.id   AF-A0A2N6LAQ6-F1
#
_cell.length_a   1.000
_cell.length_b   1.000
_cell.length_c   1.000
_cell.angle_alpha   90.00
_cell.angle_beta   90.00
_cell.angle_gamma   90.00
#
_symmetry.space_group_name_H-M   'P 1'
#
loop_
_entity.id
_entity.type
_entity.pdbx_description
1 polymer ?
#
loop_
_entity_poly.entity_id
_entity_poly.type
_entity_poly.pdbx_seq_one_letter_code
_entity_poly.pdbx_strand_id
1 'polypeptide(L)' 'MKYLIDTNILLEILLGQAHAQEAKQFLLTSAQAGRAISDFALFSIGIRLFRIQKH' A
#
# COMPACT_ATOMS: atom_id res chain seq x y z
N MET A 1 13.14 12.56 -3.83
CA MET A 1 11.75 13.00 -3.58
C MET A 1 11.09 11.99 -2.65
N LYS A 2 10.23 12.44 -1.74
CA LYS A 2 9.52 11.57 -0.78
C LYS A 2 8.08 11.40 -1.24
N TYR A 3 7.64 10.16 -1.43
CA TYR A 3 6.26 9.84 -1.78
C TYR A 3 5.46 9.55 -0.51
N LEU A 4 4.28 10.16 -0.38
CA LEU A 4 3.26 9.71 0.54
C LEU A 4 2.44 8.64 -0.19
N ILE A 5 2.55 7.40 0.27
CA ILE A 5 1.92 6.25 -0.36
C ILE A 5 0.46 6.20 0.04
N ASP A 6 -0.41 6.20 -0.95
CA ASP A 6 -1.84 6.02 -0.74
C ASP A 6 -2.17 4.60 -0.28
N THR A 7 -3.24 4.49 0.51
CA THR A 7 -3.79 3.22 1.01
C THR A 7 -3.98 2.18 -0.10
N ASN A 8 -4.48 2.59 -1.26
CA ASN A 8 -4.83 1.69 -2.35
C ASN A 8 -3.61 1.02 -2.98
N ILE A 9 -2.47 1.71 -3.08
CA ILE A 9 -1.21 1.12 -3.59
C ILE A 9 -0.79 -0.07 -2.73
N LEU A 10 -0.94 0.05 -1.41
CA LEU A 10 -0.64 -1.05 -0.49
C LEU A 10 -1.70 -2.15 -0.56
N LEU A 11 -2.98 -1.81 -0.68
CA LEU A 11 -4.04 -2.80 -0.82
C LEU A 11 -3.97 -3.58 -2.14
N GLU A 12 -3.48 -2.99 -3.24
CA GLU A 12 -3.22 -3.73 -4.48
C GLU A 12 -2.30 -4.93 -4.21
N ILE A 13 -1.22 -4.70 -3.46
CA ILE A 13 -0.22 -5.71 -3.11
C ILE A 13 -0.75 -6.68 -2.06
N LEU A 14 -1.27 -6.17 -0.94
CA LEU A 14 -1.71 -6.97 0.20
C LEU A 14 -2.87 -7.90 -0.14
N LEU A 15 -3.74 -7.50 -1.08
CA LEU A 15 -4.93 -8.26 -1.46
C LEU A 15 -4.74 -9.05 -2.77
N GLY A 16 -3.60 -8.91 -3.46
CA GLY A 16 -3.36 -9.55 -4.74
C GLY A 16 -4.33 -9.09 -5.83
N GLN A 17 -4.61 -7.79 -5.88
CA GLN A 17 -5.53 -7.21 -6.87
C GLN A 17 -4.87 -7.11 -8.26
N ALA A 18 -5.65 -6.65 -9.24
CA ALA A 18 -5.26 -6.66 -10.66
C ALA A 18 -3.92 -5.95 -10.94
N HIS A 19 -3.56 -4.91 -10.19
CA HIS A 19 -2.34 -4.12 -10.42
C HIS A 19 -1.28 -4.34 -9.32
N ALA A 20 -1.35 -5.45 -8.58
CA ALA A 20 -0.41 -5.76 -7.50
C ALA A 20 1.07 -5.68 -7.93
N GLN A 21 1.38 -6.16 -9.14
CA GLN A 21 2.74 -6.16 -9.66
C GLN A 21 3.24 -4.76 -10.02
N GLU A 22 2.38 -3.93 -10.61
CA GLU A 22 2.69 -2.54 -10.95
C GLU A 22 2.90 -1.70 -9.69
N ALA A 23 2.02 -1.87 -8.69
CA ALA A 23 2.14 -1.23 -7.38
C ALA A 23 3.45 -1.64 -6.68
N LYS A 24 3.82 -2.92 -6.74
CA LYS A 24 5.10 -3.41 -6.21
C LYS A 24 6.29 -2.81 -6.94
N GLN A 25 6.24 -2.74 -8.27
CA GLN A 25 7.31 -2.16 -9.07
C GLN A 25 7.49 -0.68 -8.74
N PHE A 26 6.40 0.09 -8.66
CA PHE A 26 6.42 1.50 -8.26
C PHE A 26 7.10 1.72 -6.91
N LEU A 27 6.80 0.88 -5.91
CA LEU A 27 7.43 0.99 -4.59
C LEU A 27 8.92 0.64 -4.60
N LEU A 28 9.33 -0.33 -5.43
CA LEU A 28 10.71 -0.79 -5.50
C LEU A 28 11.61 0.11 -6.34
N THR A 29 11.08 0.83 -7.33
CA THR A 29 11.85 1.70 -8.21
C THR A 29 11.60 3.18 -7.90
N SER A 30 10.42 3.68 -8.25
CA SER A 30 10.11 5.11 -8.22
C SER A 30 10.12 5.67 -6.80
N ALA A 31 9.57 4.92 -5.84
CA ALA A 31 9.48 5.35 -4.45
C ALA A 31 10.70 4.91 -3.60
N GLN A 32 11.74 4.30 -4.19
CA GLN A 32 12.86 3.75 -3.43
C GLN A 32 13.58 4.80 -2.58
N ALA A 33 13.73 6.01 -3.11
CA ALA A 33 14.43 7.13 -2.46
C ALA A 33 13.67 7.80 -1.31
N GLY A 34 12.42 7.39 -1.04
CA GLY A 34 11.65 7.88 0.11
C GLY A 34 10.17 7.53 0.03
N ARG A 35 9.69 6.79 1.03
CA ARG A 35 8.29 6.37 1.18
C ARG A 35 7.81 6.73 2.57
N ALA A 36 6.60 7.25 2.67
CA ALA A 36 5.90 7.40 3.93
C ALA A 36 4.45 6.94 3.76
N ILE A 37 3.84 6.53 4.86
CA ILE A 37 2.41 6.31 4.98
C ILE A 37 1.92 7.23 6.08
N SER A 38 0.67 7.70 5.98
CA SER A 38 0.04 8.39 7.10
C SER A 38 -0.47 7.37 8.12
N ASP A 39 -0.59 7.78 9.39
CA ASP A 39 -1.22 6.96 10.43
C ASP A 39 -2.66 6.59 10.04
N PHE A 40 -3.36 7.50 9.36
CA PHE A 40 -4.69 7.25 8.80
C PHE A 40 -4.70 6.12 7.77
N ALA A 41 -3.72 6.10 6.85
CA ALA A 41 -3.61 5.02 5.86
C ALA A 41 -3.32 3.68 6.55
N LEU A 42 -2.41 3.66 7.52
CA LEU A 42 -2.09 2.47 8.31
C LEU A 42 -3.33 1.92 9.04
N PHE A 43 -4.05 2.79 9.75
CA PHE A 43 -5.30 2.44 10.42
C PHE A 43 -6.34 1.88 9.44
N SER A 44 -6.53 2.54 8.29
CA SER A 44 -7.49 2.13 7.26
C SER A 44 -7.18 0.76 6.66
N ILE A 45 -5.90 0.46 6.43
CA ILE A 45 -5.45 -0.87 5.98
C ILE A 45 -5.82 -1.92 7.02
N GLY A 46 -5.50 -1.68 8.29
CA GLY A 46 -5.85 -2.58 9.39
C GLY A 46 -7.35 -2.88 9.41
N ILE A 47 -8.19 -1.84 9.47
CA ILE A 47 -9.65 -2.01 9.45
C ILE A 47 -10.11 -2.83 8.23
N ARG A 48 -9.57 -2.56 7.05
CA ARG A 48 -9.94 -3.29 5.84
C ARG A 48 -9.57 -4.77 5.92
N LEU A 49 -8.33 -5.11 6.30
CA LEU A 49 -7.85 -6.49 6.37
C LEU A 49 -8.60 -7.32 7.42
N PHE A 50 -8.88 -6.73 8.59
CA PHE A 50 -9.66 -7.40 9.64
C PHE A 50 -11.10 -7.66 9.19
N ARG A 51 -11.76 -6.69 8.53
CA ARG A 51 -13.15 -6.86 8.05
C ARG A 51 -13.31 -7.97 7.02
N ILE A 52 -12.27 -8.23 6.22
CA ILE A 52 -12.29 -9.30 5.21
C ILE A 52 -11.60 -10.59 5.67
N GLN A 53 -11.20 -10.67 6.95
CA GLN A 53 -10.52 -11.83 7.54
C GLN A 53 -9.22 -12.23 6.82
N LYS A 54 -8.45 -11.24 6.35
CA LYS A 54 -7.12 -11.43 5.73
C LYS A 54 -5.99 -10.79 6.56
N HIS A 55 -6.08 -10.89 7.88
CA HIS A 55 -5.08 -10.38 8.84
C HIS A 55 -4.13 -11.50 9.27
#